data_AF-A0A7R7I8G8-F1
#
_entry.id   AF-A0A7R7I8G8-F1
#
_cell.length_a   1.000
_cell.length_b   1.000
_cell.length_c   1.000
_cell.angle_alpha   90.00
_cell.angle_beta   90.00
_cell.angle_gamma   90.00
#
_symmetry.space_group_name_H-M   'P 1'
#
loop_
_entity.id
_entity.type
_entity.pdbx_description
1 polymer ?
#
loop_
_entity_poly.entity_id
_entity_poly.type
_entity_poly.pdbx_seq_one_letter_code
_entity_poly.pdbx_strand_id
1 'polypeptide(L)'
;MTLYFPPTPFATVRQQALSVMNNQDIETLCLYLKKQKRTVEEYQWQYYDDQNGLIEQLLRPVFLCLECQAGKGSEALVTQLKTTKTELLAGNTLQTMDSTLIQQKHRPWLINKDVVHPQRYEWLLYRQLASRLNGRIYLSNVTKYRALEDDLIASSIQPDLLASSTLEKLKQPIQKLLQVKQIRLTTSLGGNRRIRKKSYAKLTVFS
;
A
#
# COMPACT_ATOMS: atom_id res chain seq x y z
N MET A 1 29.82 -12.26 -28.57
CA MET A 1 30.24 -13.47 -29.31
C MET A 1 29.04 -14.39 -29.40
N THR A 2 28.27 -14.30 -30.48
CA THR A 2 27.03 -15.05 -30.69
C THR A 2 27.39 -16.45 -31.21
N LEU A 3 27.13 -17.48 -30.39
CA LEU A 3 27.28 -18.87 -30.82
C LEU A 3 26.19 -19.19 -31.86
N TYR A 4 26.58 -19.28 -33.12
CA TYR A 4 25.72 -19.69 -34.22
C TYR A 4 25.56 -21.21 -34.18
N PHE A 5 24.44 -21.71 -33.66
CA PHE A 5 24.10 -23.13 -33.75
C PHE A 5 23.35 -23.39 -35.06
N PRO A 6 23.91 -24.16 -36.01
CA PRO A 6 23.17 -24.54 -37.21
C PRO A 6 21.97 -25.43 -36.82
N PRO A 7 20.87 -25.43 -37.59
CA PRO A 7 19.70 -26.26 -37.32
C PRO A 7 20.05 -27.74 -37.54
N THR A 8 20.53 -28.42 -36.49
CA THR A 8 20.77 -29.86 -36.51
C THR A 8 19.43 -30.60 -36.42
N PRO A 9 19.20 -31.64 -37.25
CA PRO A 9 18.01 -32.48 -37.13
C PRO A 9 17.90 -33.09 -35.72
N PHE A 10 16.69 -33.15 -35.19
CA PHE A 10 16.42 -33.70 -33.84
C PHE A 10 16.95 -35.14 -33.68
N ALA A 11 17.02 -35.90 -34.77
CA ALA A 11 17.58 -37.25 -34.78
C ALA A 11 19.05 -37.30 -34.32
N THR A 12 19.87 -36.34 -34.75
CA THR A 12 21.29 -36.24 -34.39
C THR A 12 21.45 -35.85 -32.93
N VAL A 13 20.63 -34.90 -32.46
CA VAL A 13 20.58 -34.49 -31.04
C VAL A 13 20.14 -35.65 -30.15
N ARG A 14 19.17 -36.45 -30.60
CA ARG A 14 18.69 -37.64 -29.88
C ARG A 14 19.77 -38.71 -29.76
N GLN A 15 20.52 -38.98 -30.82
CA GLN A 15 21.61 -39.95 -30.79
C GLN A 15 22.75 -39.49 -29.88
N GLN A 16 23.09 -38.20 -29.89
CA GLN A 16 24.06 -37.62 -28.97
C GLN A 16 23.60 -37.72 -27.51
N ALA A 17 22.33 -37.42 -27.22
CA ALA A 17 21.79 -37.59 -25.87
C ALA A 17 21.83 -39.05 -25.40
N LEU A 18 21.51 -40.00 -26.30
CA LEU A 18 21.59 -41.44 -26.02
C LEU A 18 23.02 -41.97 -25.85
N SER A 19 24.02 -41.26 -26.38
CA SER A 19 25.43 -41.59 -26.15
C SER A 19 25.92 -41.15 -24.76
N VAL A 20 25.30 -40.14 -24.17
CA VAL A 20 25.61 -39.64 -22.82
C VAL A 20 24.84 -40.42 -21.75
N MET A 21 23.66 -40.94 -22.09
CA MET A 21 22.77 -41.60 -21.12
C MET A 21 21.86 -42.63 -21.80
N ASN A 22 21.73 -43.81 -21.19
CA ASN A 22 20.88 -44.88 -21.74
C ASN A 22 19.39 -44.52 -21.66
N ASN A 23 18.56 -45.09 -22.56
CA ASN A 23 17.10 -44.86 -22.57
C ASN A 23 16.45 -45.12 -21.21
N GLN A 24 16.89 -46.15 -20.47
CA GLN A 24 16.34 -46.48 -19.15
C GLN A 24 16.67 -45.40 -18.09
N ASP A 25 17.85 -44.81 -18.17
CA ASP A 25 18.27 -43.73 -17.27
C ASP A 25 17.53 -42.44 -17.60
N ILE A 26 17.32 -42.15 -18.90
CA ILE A 26 16.50 -41.03 -19.36
C ILE A 26 15.06 -41.20 -18.91
N GLU A 27 14.47 -42.39 -19.03
CA GLU A 27 13.12 -42.67 -18.54
C GLU A 27 13.04 -42.53 -17.01
N THR A 28 14.04 -43.03 -16.28
CA THR A 28 14.11 -42.90 -14.82
C THR A 28 14.26 -41.45 -14.39
N LEU A 29 15.05 -40.64 -15.11
CA LEU A 29 15.15 -39.21 -14.89
C LEU A 29 13.86 -38.48 -15.28
N CYS A 30 13.21 -38.83 -16.37
CA CYS A 30 11.91 -38.26 -16.73
C CYS A 30 10.85 -38.59 -15.67
N LEU A 31 10.85 -39.81 -15.13
CA LEU A 31 9.99 -40.21 -14.02
C LEU A 31 10.36 -39.46 -12.73
N TYR A 32 11.65 -39.27 -12.45
CA TYR A 32 12.15 -38.51 -11.31
C TYR A 32 11.79 -37.03 -11.41
N LEU A 33 11.99 -36.39 -12.56
CA LEU A 33 11.60 -35.01 -12.85
C LEU A 33 10.08 -34.83 -12.82
N LYS A 34 9.32 -35.84 -13.29
CA LYS A 34 7.85 -35.85 -13.22
C LYS A 34 7.34 -36.07 -11.79
N LYS A 35 8.11 -36.76 -10.94
CA LYS A 35 7.83 -37.01 -9.51
C LYS A 35 8.27 -35.85 -8.64
N GLN A 36 9.41 -35.21 -8.96
CA GLN A 36 9.81 -33.90 -8.48
C GLN A 36 9.01 -32.83 -9.22
N LYS A 37 7.71 -32.78 -8.96
CA LYS A 37 6.93 -31.56 -9.21
C LYS A 37 7.37 -30.52 -8.18
N ARG A 38 8.60 -29.99 -8.34
CA ARG A 38 8.98 -28.76 -7.68
C ARG A 38 7.98 -27.72 -8.14
N THR A 39 7.17 -27.25 -7.22
CA THR A 39 6.12 -26.30 -7.56
C THR A 39 6.80 -25.00 -7.99
N VAL A 40 6.12 -24.20 -8.82
CA VAL A 40 6.68 -22.92 -9.28
C VAL A 40 7.07 -22.04 -8.08
N GLU A 41 6.29 -22.14 -7.00
CA GLU A 41 6.51 -21.47 -5.73
C GLU A 41 7.83 -21.86 -5.06
N GLU A 42 8.27 -23.12 -5.17
CA GLU A 42 9.53 -23.57 -4.58
C GLU A 42 10.73 -22.92 -5.28
N TYR A 43 10.68 -22.82 -6.61
CA TYR A 43 11.70 -22.08 -7.38
C TYR A 43 11.69 -20.58 -7.06
N GLN A 44 10.52 -19.98 -6.83
CA GLN A 44 10.42 -18.59 -6.41
C GLN A 44 11.11 -18.36 -5.06
N TRP A 45 10.86 -19.23 -4.07
CA TRP A 45 11.51 -19.14 -2.77
C TRP A 45 13.02 -19.33 -2.86
N GLN A 46 13.48 -20.32 -3.62
CA GLN A 46 14.91 -20.53 -3.83
C GLN A 46 15.57 -19.30 -4.47
N TYR A 47 14.92 -18.68 -5.46
CA TYR A 47 15.41 -17.44 -6.04
C TYR A 47 15.52 -16.30 -5.02
N TYR A 48 14.55 -16.15 -4.12
CA TYR A 48 14.65 -15.13 -3.07
C TYR A 48 15.76 -15.41 -2.06
N ASP A 49 15.99 -16.68 -1.72
CA ASP A 49 17.10 -17.06 -0.86
C ASP A 49 18.44 -16.70 -1.51
N ASP A 50 18.60 -16.95 -2.82
CA ASP A 50 19.80 -16.59 -3.58
C ASP A 50 20.00 -15.06 -3.66
N GLN A 51 18.91 -14.29 -3.70
CA GLN A 51 18.92 -12.82 -3.75
C GLN A 51 18.89 -12.16 -2.36
N ASN A 52 19.07 -12.91 -1.27
CA ASN A 52 18.98 -12.36 0.08
C ASN A 52 19.95 -11.18 0.30
N GLY A 53 21.16 -11.23 -0.29
CA GLY A 53 22.11 -10.12 -0.21
C GLY A 53 21.59 -8.81 -0.79
N LEU A 54 20.82 -8.86 -1.89
CA LEU A 54 20.19 -7.65 -2.46
C LEU A 54 19.06 -7.13 -1.58
N ILE A 55 18.29 -8.03 -0.97
CA ILE A 55 17.22 -7.68 -0.02
C ILE A 55 17.82 -6.92 1.17
N GLU A 56 18.90 -7.45 1.75
CA GLU A 56 19.59 -6.85 2.88
C GLU A 56 20.27 -5.52 2.54
N GLN A 57 20.83 -5.38 1.34
CA GLN A 57 21.57 -4.16 0.96
C GLN A 57 20.69 -3.04 0.43
N LEU A 58 19.58 -3.36 -0.24
CA LEU A 58 18.74 -2.35 -0.90
C LEU A 58 17.41 -2.16 -0.18
N LEU A 59 16.70 -3.27 0.10
CA LEU A 59 15.34 -3.20 0.59
C LEU A 59 15.30 -2.89 2.09
N ARG A 60 16.24 -3.43 2.86
CA ARG A 60 16.33 -3.19 4.30
C ARG A 60 16.61 -1.72 4.65
N PRO A 61 17.58 -1.01 4.04
CA PRO A 61 17.77 0.42 4.30
C PRO A 61 16.55 1.26 3.93
N VAL A 62 15.92 0.98 2.79
CA VAL A 62 14.68 1.66 2.39
C VAL A 62 13.62 1.45 3.46
N PHE A 63 13.42 0.22 3.93
CA PHE A 63 12.46 -0.10 5.00
C PHE A 63 12.76 0.63 6.31
N LEU A 64 14.02 0.73 6.72
CA LEU A 64 14.42 1.44 7.93
C LEU A 64 14.09 2.94 7.85
N CYS A 65 14.14 3.54 6.66
CA CYS A 65 13.74 4.93 6.45
C CYS A 65 12.21 5.14 6.46
N LEU A 66 11.41 4.08 6.36
CA LEU A 66 9.94 4.21 6.31
C LEU A 66 9.33 4.35 7.70
N GLU A 67 8.36 5.25 7.81
CA GLU A 67 7.53 5.44 9.00
C GLU A 67 6.13 4.91 8.72
N CYS A 68 5.89 3.66 9.12
CA CYS A 68 4.63 2.98 8.88
C CYS A 68 3.60 3.32 9.98
N GLN A 69 2.44 3.81 9.55
CA GLN A 69 1.26 4.03 10.38
C GLN A 69 0.15 3.03 10.02
N ALA A 70 -0.60 2.60 11.03
CA ALA A 70 -1.69 1.65 10.87
C ALA A 70 -2.97 2.34 10.38
N GLY A 71 -3.51 1.87 9.25
CA GLY A 71 -4.90 2.09 8.91
C GLY A 71 -5.82 1.03 9.54
N LYS A 72 -7.14 1.21 9.38
CA LYS A 72 -8.16 0.31 9.93
C LYS A 72 -7.89 -1.16 9.54
N GLY A 73 -7.73 -2.03 10.54
CA GLY A 73 -7.55 -3.48 10.34
C GLY A 73 -6.14 -3.93 9.93
N SER A 74 -5.13 -3.06 9.98
CA SER A 74 -3.71 -3.44 9.74
C SER A 74 -2.80 -3.16 10.94
N GLU A 75 -3.38 -2.99 12.14
CA GLU A 75 -2.64 -2.74 13.38
C GLU A 75 -1.63 -3.83 13.70
N ALA A 76 -2.04 -5.11 13.67
CA ALA A 76 -1.17 -6.26 13.93
C ALA A 76 0.04 -6.33 12.98
N LEU A 77 -0.15 -5.93 11.71
CA LEU A 77 0.95 -5.90 10.74
C LEU A 77 1.90 -4.74 11.02
N VAL A 78 1.37 -3.55 11.36
CA VAL A 78 2.21 -2.38 11.65
C VAL A 78 2.95 -2.54 12.98
N THR A 79 2.36 -3.16 14.00
CA THR A 79 3.09 -3.51 15.22
C THR A 79 4.24 -4.45 14.89
N GLN A 80 4.00 -5.49 14.08
CA GLN A 80 5.06 -6.39 13.66
C GLN A 80 6.15 -5.68 12.83
N LEU A 81 5.79 -4.76 11.93
CA LEU A 81 6.77 -3.97 11.16
C LEU A 81 7.60 -3.07 12.08
N LYS A 82 7.00 -2.48 13.12
CA LYS A 82 7.72 -1.67 14.12
C LYS A 82 8.68 -2.53 14.93
N THR A 83 8.25 -3.70 15.40
CA THR A 83 9.11 -4.66 16.14
C THR A 83 10.27 -5.14 15.26
N THR A 84 9.97 -5.50 14.01
CA THR A 84 10.97 -5.89 12.99
C THR A 84 11.97 -4.76 12.79
N LYS A 85 11.51 -3.51 12.66
CA LYS A 85 12.39 -2.33 12.51
C LYS A 85 13.31 -2.16 13.73
N THR A 86 12.81 -2.30 14.95
CA THR A 86 13.63 -2.20 16.16
C THR A 86 14.66 -3.33 16.26
N GLU A 87 14.30 -4.56 15.88
CA GLU A 87 15.21 -5.70 15.90
C GLU A 87 16.30 -5.60 14.83
N LEU A 88 15.94 -5.14 13.63
CA LEU A 88 16.91 -4.91 12.55
C LEU A 88 17.91 -3.80 12.90
N LEU A 89 17.47 -2.75 13.60
CA LEU A 89 18.36 -1.70 14.12
C LEU A 89 19.29 -2.20 15.24
N ALA A 90 18.82 -3.15 16.07
CA ALA A 90 19.56 -3.63 17.23
C ALA A 90 20.55 -4.77 16.90
N GLY A 91 20.18 -5.71 16.03
CA GLY A 91 20.95 -6.93 15.82
C GLY A 91 21.00 -7.44 14.38
N ASN A 92 20.44 -6.71 13.41
CA ASN A 92 20.41 -7.07 11.98
C ASN A 92 19.78 -8.44 11.66
N THR A 93 19.08 -9.05 12.63
CA THR A 93 18.43 -10.35 12.54
C THR A 93 17.06 -10.29 13.21
N LEU A 94 16.06 -10.93 12.62
CA LEU A 94 14.72 -11.02 13.17
C LEU A 94 14.63 -12.11 14.24
N GLN A 95 14.10 -11.74 15.41
CA GLN A 95 13.92 -12.64 16.55
C GLN A 95 12.43 -12.87 16.83
N THR A 96 11.59 -11.83 16.70
CA THR A 96 10.15 -11.94 16.93
C THR A 96 9.41 -12.11 15.62
N MET A 97 8.77 -13.26 15.40
CA MET A 97 7.98 -13.55 14.20
C MET A 97 6.58 -13.99 14.57
N ASP A 98 5.58 -13.16 14.23
CA ASP A 98 4.18 -13.52 14.41
C ASP A 98 3.72 -14.45 13.27
N SER A 99 3.44 -15.71 13.61
CA SER A 99 2.99 -16.75 12.70
C SER A 99 1.54 -16.58 12.25
N THR A 100 0.76 -15.75 12.93
CA THR A 100 -0.64 -15.46 12.57
C THR A 100 -0.74 -14.60 11.30
N LEU A 101 0.27 -13.79 11.02
CA LEU A 101 0.37 -12.96 9.82
C LEU A 101 0.75 -13.76 8.56
N ILE A 102 1.16 -15.01 8.71
CA ILE A 102 1.54 -15.90 7.60
C ILE A 102 0.28 -16.53 7.00
N GLN A 103 0.01 -16.19 5.73
CA GLN A 103 -1.07 -16.82 4.97
C GLN A 103 -0.85 -18.33 4.88
N GLN A 104 -1.92 -19.12 5.02
CA GLN A 104 -1.87 -20.59 5.02
C GLN A 104 -1.12 -21.16 3.81
N LYS A 105 -1.23 -20.49 2.65
CA LYS A 105 -0.53 -20.86 1.42
C LYS A 105 0.99 -20.87 1.57
N HIS A 106 1.56 -19.97 2.36
CA HIS A 106 3.01 -19.80 2.49
C HIS A 106 3.62 -20.55 3.67
N ARG A 107 2.79 -21.09 4.58
CA ARG A 107 3.26 -21.86 5.76
C ARG A 107 4.20 -23.01 5.42
N PRO A 108 3.97 -23.83 4.38
CA PRO A 108 4.85 -24.96 4.07
C PRO A 108 6.29 -24.56 3.71
N TRP A 109 6.51 -23.34 3.22
CA TRP A 109 7.84 -22.87 2.81
C TRP A 109 8.50 -21.97 3.85
N LEU A 110 7.75 -21.50 4.84
CA LEU A 110 8.25 -20.61 5.89
C LEU A 110 8.52 -21.31 7.20
N ILE A 111 7.73 -22.35 7.51
CA ILE A 111 7.77 -23.05 8.78
C ILE A 111 8.42 -24.40 8.53
N ASN A 112 9.66 -24.54 8.98
CA ASN A 112 10.34 -25.82 9.04
C ASN A 112 10.28 -26.33 10.48
N LYS A 113 9.50 -27.39 10.73
CA LYS A 113 9.42 -28.04 12.05
C LYS A 113 9.23 -27.03 13.19
N ASP A 114 8.25 -26.14 13.01
CA ASP A 114 7.86 -25.06 13.94
C ASP A 114 8.82 -23.87 14.06
N VAL A 115 9.96 -23.87 13.35
CA VAL A 115 10.87 -22.72 13.26
C VAL A 115 10.56 -21.93 11.98
N VAL A 116 10.30 -20.63 12.14
CA VAL A 116 10.08 -19.71 11.01
C VAL A 116 11.44 -19.24 10.47
N HIS A 117 11.61 -19.29 9.16
CA HIS A 117 12.82 -18.75 8.51
C HIS A 117 12.82 -17.21 8.52
N PRO A 118 13.78 -16.55 9.20
CA PRO A 118 13.76 -15.09 9.37
C PRO A 118 13.92 -14.33 8.05
N GLN A 119 14.81 -14.78 7.15
CA GLN A 119 15.03 -14.15 5.84
C GLN A 119 13.80 -14.22 4.93
N ARG A 120 13.17 -15.40 4.85
CA ARG A 120 11.93 -15.58 4.07
C ARG A 120 10.75 -14.82 4.68
N TYR A 121 10.72 -14.69 6.01
CA TYR A 121 9.71 -13.90 6.71
C TYR A 121 9.86 -12.40 6.43
N GLU A 122 11.09 -11.87 6.45
CA GLU A 122 11.38 -10.48 6.09
C GLU A 122 10.88 -10.13 4.69
N TRP A 123 11.17 -10.97 3.71
CA TRP A 123 10.68 -10.79 2.35
C TRP A 123 9.14 -10.75 2.28
N LEU A 124 8.46 -11.60 3.07
CA LEU A 124 7.00 -11.56 3.15
C LEU A 124 6.46 -10.29 3.75
N LEU A 125 7.11 -9.76 4.80
CA LEU A 125 6.72 -8.47 5.38
C LEU A 125 6.80 -7.37 4.32
N TYR A 126 7.88 -7.33 3.53
CA TYR A 126 8.01 -6.34 2.46
C TYR A 126 6.94 -6.48 1.38
N ARG A 127 6.64 -7.71 0.97
CA ARG A 127 5.57 -7.97 0.02
C ARG A 127 4.20 -7.58 0.58
N GLN A 128 3.92 -7.90 1.85
CA GLN A 128 2.67 -7.53 2.51
C GLN A 128 2.54 -6.02 2.66
N LEU A 129 3.61 -5.34 3.05
CA LEU A 129 3.69 -3.89 3.11
C LEU A 129 3.34 -3.30 1.74
N ALA A 130 4.06 -3.66 0.68
CA ALA A 130 3.84 -3.16 -0.68
C ALA A 130 2.39 -3.37 -1.17
N SER A 131 1.79 -4.52 -0.83
CA SER A 131 0.40 -4.83 -1.19
C SER A 131 -0.65 -3.96 -0.48
N ARG A 132 -0.29 -3.38 0.69
CA ARG A 132 -1.20 -2.65 1.59
C ARG A 132 -0.95 -1.15 1.66
N LEU A 133 0.08 -0.63 0.97
CA LEU A 133 0.38 0.81 0.90
C LEU A 133 -0.76 1.65 0.29
N ASN A 134 -1.65 1.04 -0.51
CA ASN A 134 -2.81 1.72 -1.08
C ASN A 134 -4.03 1.68 -0.13
N GLY A 135 -3.92 2.29 1.05
CA GLY A 135 -5.09 2.63 1.90
C GLY A 135 -5.30 1.79 3.16
N ARG A 136 -4.43 0.82 3.47
CA ARG A 136 -4.46 0.09 4.75
C ARG A 136 -3.25 0.38 5.65
N ILE A 137 -2.13 0.76 5.05
CA ILE A 137 -0.95 1.25 5.74
C ILE A 137 -0.61 2.60 5.13
N TYR A 138 -0.35 3.57 5.98
CA TYR A 138 0.05 4.91 5.58
C TYR A 138 1.54 5.13 5.91
N LEU A 139 2.19 5.96 5.11
CA LEU A 139 3.58 6.37 5.28
C LEU A 139 3.63 7.88 5.49
N SER A 140 3.97 8.33 6.69
CA SER A 140 3.99 9.76 7.04
C SER A 140 5.00 10.55 6.20
N ASN A 141 6.11 9.90 5.87
CA ASN A 141 7.24 10.47 5.14
C ASN A 141 7.06 10.46 3.61
N VAL A 142 6.04 9.78 3.06
CA VAL A 142 5.81 9.71 1.61
C VAL A 142 4.49 10.36 1.26
N THR A 143 4.53 11.47 0.52
CA THR A 143 3.36 12.28 0.15
C THR A 143 2.26 11.46 -0.53
N LYS A 144 2.61 10.47 -1.36
CA LYS A 144 1.64 9.61 -2.05
C LYS A 144 0.87 8.67 -1.12
N TYR A 145 1.48 8.25 -0.01
CA TYR A 145 0.92 7.24 0.91
C TYR A 145 0.63 7.81 2.29
N ARG A 146 0.66 9.14 2.42
CA ARG A 146 0.34 9.85 3.64
C ARG A 146 -1.15 9.72 3.96
N ALA A 147 -1.48 9.62 5.25
CA ALA A 147 -2.86 9.63 5.71
C ALA A 147 -3.47 11.02 5.46
N LEU A 148 -4.72 11.09 5.01
CA LEU A 148 -5.40 12.38 4.80
C LEU A 148 -5.44 13.18 6.10
N GLU A 149 -5.58 12.47 7.23
CA GLU A 149 -5.60 13.03 8.57
C GLU A 149 -4.34 13.82 8.92
N ASP A 150 -3.17 13.46 8.37
CA ASP A 150 -1.92 14.18 8.60
C ASP A 150 -1.88 15.53 7.86
N ASP A 151 -2.63 15.66 6.74
CA ASP A 151 -2.75 16.92 5.99
C ASP A 151 -3.90 17.80 6.50
N LEU A 152 -4.75 17.28 7.40
CA LEU A 152 -5.84 18.01 8.03
C LEU A 152 -5.35 18.73 9.29
N ILE A 153 -5.89 19.92 9.53
CA ILE A 153 -5.66 20.63 10.80
C ILE A 153 -6.36 19.85 11.90
N ALA A 154 -5.62 19.49 12.95
CA ALA A 154 -6.16 18.82 14.12
C ALA A 154 -7.37 19.59 14.67
N SER A 155 -8.46 18.87 14.97
CA SER A 155 -9.70 19.46 15.49
C SER A 155 -9.50 20.20 16.81
N SER A 156 -8.43 19.90 17.54
CA SER A 156 -8.03 20.60 18.77
C SER A 156 -7.49 22.01 18.54
N ILE A 157 -6.88 22.29 17.39
CA ILE A 157 -6.27 23.59 17.06
C ILE A 157 -7.28 24.52 16.37
N GLN A 158 -8.35 23.95 15.81
CA GLN A 158 -9.45 24.70 15.19
C GLN A 158 -9.98 25.88 16.03
N PRO A 159 -10.26 25.76 17.35
CA PRO A 159 -10.76 26.90 18.14
C PRO A 159 -9.75 28.05 18.24
N ASP A 160 -8.47 27.75 18.42
CA ASP A 160 -7.42 28.78 18.53
C ASP A 160 -7.15 29.45 17.18
N LEU A 161 -7.24 28.67 16.09
CA LEU A 161 -7.10 29.18 14.73
C LEU A 161 -8.31 30.04 14.30
N LEU A 162 -9.51 29.68 14.76
CA LEU A 162 -10.72 30.47 14.58
C LEU A 162 -10.68 31.77 15.40
N ALA A 163 -10.13 31.72 16.63
CA ALA A 163 -9.97 32.90 17.49
C ALA A 163 -8.95 33.90 16.90
N SER A 164 -7.85 33.40 16.32
CA SER A 164 -6.82 34.21 15.67
C SER A 164 -7.18 34.67 14.25
N SER A 165 -8.31 34.23 13.71
CA SER A 165 -8.77 34.64 12.38
C SER A 165 -9.17 36.13 12.36
N THR A 166 -8.73 36.85 11.33
CA THR A 166 -9.13 38.27 11.08
C THR A 166 -10.57 38.40 10.57
N LEU A 167 -11.21 37.30 10.21
CA LEU A 167 -12.56 37.28 9.69
C LEU A 167 -13.57 37.16 10.85
N GLU A 168 -14.09 38.30 11.29
CA GLU A 168 -15.15 38.39 12.32
C GLU A 168 -16.39 37.52 12.01
N LYS A 169 -16.64 37.23 10.72
CA LYS A 169 -17.72 36.33 10.29
C LYS A 169 -17.48 34.89 10.71
N LEU A 170 -16.22 34.42 10.79
CA LEU A 170 -15.89 33.05 11.19
C LEU A 170 -15.94 32.84 12.71
N LYS A 171 -15.88 33.93 13.49
CA LYS A 171 -16.03 33.92 14.96
C LYS A 171 -17.48 33.80 15.41
N GLN A 172 -18.45 34.07 14.52
CA GLN A 172 -19.87 34.01 14.84
C GLN A 172 -20.44 32.62 14.55
N PRO A 173 -21.36 32.12 15.40
CA PRO A 173 -22.00 30.84 15.14
C PRO A 173 -22.78 30.89 13.82
N ILE A 174 -22.66 29.81 13.04
CA ILE A 174 -23.23 29.68 11.68
C ILE A 174 -24.72 30.08 11.63
N GLN A 175 -25.48 29.75 12.67
CA GLN A 175 -26.91 30.08 12.76
C GLN A 175 -27.19 31.58 12.69
N LYS A 176 -26.36 32.43 13.34
CA LYS A 176 -26.53 33.89 13.29
C LYS A 176 -26.19 34.44 11.90
N LEU A 177 -25.15 33.91 11.24
CA LEU A 177 -24.80 34.30 9.87
C LEU A 177 -25.88 33.91 8.86
N LEU A 178 -26.47 32.73 9.03
CA LEU A 178 -27.57 32.25 8.19
C LEU A 178 -28.80 33.15 8.35
N GLN A 179 -29.17 33.50 9.58
CA GLN A 179 -30.27 34.43 9.84
C GLN A 179 -30.01 35.81 9.20
N VAL A 180 -28.81 36.37 9.37
CA VAL A 180 -28.44 37.66 8.75
C VAL A 180 -28.51 37.59 7.22
N LYS A 181 -28.01 36.51 6.61
CA LYS A 181 -28.11 36.30 5.16
C LYS A 181 -29.55 36.11 4.71
N GLN A 182 -30.36 35.38 5.48
CA GLN A 182 -31.77 35.13 5.18
C GLN A 182 -32.59 36.42 5.27
N ILE A 183 -32.36 37.25 6.30
CA ILE A 183 -32.95 38.59 6.43
C ILE A 183 -32.53 39.46 5.25
N ARG A 184 -31.23 39.50 4.90
CA ARG A 184 -30.75 40.28 3.74
C ARG A 184 -31.41 39.83 2.43
N LEU A 185 -31.58 38.53 2.23
CA LEU A 185 -32.27 37.96 1.07
C LEU A 185 -33.75 38.36 1.05
N THR A 186 -34.48 38.22 2.17
CA THR A 186 -35.90 38.57 2.24
C THR A 186 -36.12 40.08 2.08
N THR A 187 -35.24 40.93 2.62
CA THR A 187 -35.26 42.37 2.42
C THR A 187 -34.98 42.74 0.96
N SER A 188 -33.99 42.12 0.31
CA SER A 188 -33.69 42.36 -1.11
C SER A 188 -34.85 41.92 -2.02
N LEU A 189 -35.48 40.78 -1.73
CA LEU A 189 -36.65 40.30 -2.45
C LEU A 189 -37.90 41.18 -2.20
N GLY A 190 -38.09 41.66 -0.97
CA GLY A 190 -39.17 42.58 -0.60
C GLY A 190 -39.02 43.98 -1.21
N GLY A 191 -37.79 44.50 -1.26
CA GLY A 191 -37.46 45.76 -1.93
C GLY A 191 -37.74 45.72 -3.43
N ASN A 192 -37.35 44.63 -4.11
CA ASN A 192 -37.66 44.42 -5.52
C ASN A 192 -39.17 44.32 -5.81
N ARG A 193 -39.96 43.74 -4.91
CA ARG A 193 -41.43 43.72 -5.03
C ARG A 193 -42.05 45.12 -4.84
N ARG A 194 -41.49 45.98 -3.98
CA ARG A 194 -41.92 47.38 -3.81
C ARG A 194 -41.57 48.26 -5.03
N ILE A 195 -40.42 48.03 -5.66
CA ILE A 195 -40.01 48.73 -6.89
C ILE A 195 -40.95 48.39 -8.06
N ARG A 196 -41.36 47.12 -8.19
CA ARG A 196 -42.41 46.73 -9.15
C ARG A 196 -43.73 47.42 -8.85
N LYS A 197 -44.24 47.41 -7.62
CA LYS A 197 -45.51 48.08 -7.26
C LYS A 197 -45.53 49.60 -7.48
N LYS A 198 -44.41 50.31 -7.23
CA LYS A 198 -44.31 51.75 -7.54
C LYS A 198 -44.26 52.06 -9.04
N SER A 199 -43.75 51.14 -9.87
CA SER A 199 -43.78 51.30 -11.33
C SER A 199 -45.19 51.16 -11.89
N TYR A 200 -46.02 50.27 -11.32
CA TYR A 200 -47.44 50.15 -11.72
C TYR A 200 -48.32 51.30 -11.18
N ALA A 201 -47.99 51.91 -10.04
CA ALA A 201 -48.75 53.03 -9.49
C ALA A 201 -48.52 54.37 -10.22
N LYS A 202 -47.44 54.52 -10.99
CA LYS A 202 -47.23 55.70 -11.86
C LYS A 202 -47.97 55.60 -13.20
N LEU A 203 -48.46 54.41 -13.57
CA LEU A 203 -49.20 54.20 -14.83
C LEU A 203 -50.71 54.38 -14.68
N THR A 204 -51.24 54.50 -13.46
CA THR A 204 -52.68 54.67 -13.18
C THR A 204 -53.12 56.11 -12.88
N VAL A 205 -52.23 57.10 -12.99
CA VAL A 205 -52.56 58.53 -12.76
C VAL A 205 -52.65 59.33 -14.08
N PHE A 206 -52.53 58.67 -15.23
CA PHE A 206 -52.69 59.25 -16.57
C PHE A 206 -53.76 58.52 -17.40
N SER A 207 -54.93 58.29 -16.83
CA SER A 207 -56.13 57.90 -17.57
C SER A 207 -57.33 58.71 -17.11
#